data_AF-A0A1Y2AMJ7-F1
#
_entry.id   AF-A0A1Y2AMJ7-F1
#
_cell.length_a   1.000
_cell.length_b   1.000
_cell.length_c   1.000
_cell.angle_alpha   90.00
_cell.angle_beta   90.00
_cell.angle_gamma   90.00
#
_symmetry.space_group_name_H-M   'P 1'
#
loop_
_entity.id
_entity.type
_entity.pdbx_description
1 polymer ?
#
loop_
_entity_poly.entity_id
_entity_poly.type
_entity_poly.pdbx_seq_one_letter_code
_entity_poly.pdbx_strand_id
1 'polypeptide(L)'
;MHKPYFMYIITFIHVFLMIISLCKYYTVTGQLMAPISENIMFGPDAGVLIQLGARFLPCMRETNYTYVECPPSIIGSVSSKTIMEATDVPPGTLLNPYYCSLRDICQFGLKEGEIPNQWYRFIIPIFLHGGILHLLFNLSFQIRTGAQMEKDFGTWRIMIIYMASGIFGFAFGASYSGVSSSVGCSGSLYGLMACLLLDLIQSWRLIIEPWKELIKMLILIIFSLGIGLIPYIDNFAHIGGFITGLLTGLIFMPTIIFSKKDLKIKRMLMIASIFITTFNFIWVFRQFYVSNSECRWCHYLNCVPIKEGWCKNYE
;
A
#
# COMPACT_ATOMS: atom_id res chain seq x y z
N MET A 1 -5.22 -28.85 -12.76
CA MET A 1 -4.80 -27.42 -12.73
C MET A 1 -5.83 -26.67 -11.90
N HIS A 2 -5.41 -25.86 -10.92
CA HIS A 2 -6.36 -25.05 -10.14
C HIS A 2 -7.02 -24.00 -11.05
N LYS A 3 -8.26 -23.60 -10.76
CA LYS A 3 -8.86 -22.42 -11.40
C LYS A 3 -8.56 -21.19 -10.54
N PRO A 4 -8.20 -20.04 -11.14
CA PRO A 4 -7.73 -18.88 -10.40
C PRO A 4 -8.90 -18.04 -9.83
N TYR A 5 -9.70 -18.67 -8.96
CA TYR A 5 -10.91 -18.06 -8.41
C TYR A 5 -10.58 -16.84 -7.54
N PHE A 6 -9.53 -16.92 -6.71
CA PHE A 6 -9.17 -15.81 -5.83
C PHE A 6 -8.78 -14.57 -6.62
N MET A 7 -7.92 -14.71 -7.63
CA MET A 7 -7.49 -13.58 -8.47
C MET A 7 -8.66 -12.95 -9.21
N TYR A 8 -9.57 -13.73 -9.77
CA TYR A 8 -10.75 -13.19 -10.45
C TYR A 8 -11.74 -12.51 -9.48
N ILE A 9 -11.98 -13.09 -8.30
CA ILE A 9 -12.84 -12.48 -7.28
C ILE A 9 -12.25 -11.16 -6.81
N ILE A 10 -10.96 -11.13 -6.46
CA ILE A 10 -10.30 -9.92 -6.01
C ILE A 10 -10.23 -8.86 -7.11
N THR A 11 -9.99 -9.25 -8.38
CA THR A 11 -10.07 -8.34 -9.52
C THR A 11 -11.46 -7.72 -9.66
N PHE A 12 -12.53 -8.52 -9.53
CA PHE A 12 -13.89 -8.00 -9.55
C PHE A 12 -14.12 -6.99 -8.42
N ILE A 13 -13.67 -7.29 -7.19
CA ILE A 13 -13.77 -6.40 -6.04
C ILE A 13 -13.04 -5.07 -6.30
N HIS A 14 -11.84 -5.09 -6.90
CA HIS A 14 -11.12 -3.87 -7.23
C HIS A 14 -11.88 -2.99 -8.24
N VAL A 15 -12.43 -3.58 -9.30
CA VAL A 15 -13.23 -2.84 -10.29
C VAL A 15 -14.48 -2.28 -9.64
N PHE A 16 -15.18 -3.07 -8.82
CA PHE A 16 -16.38 -2.65 -8.12
C PHE A 16 -16.11 -1.48 -7.16
N LEU A 17 -15.04 -1.56 -6.36
CA LEU A 17 -14.68 -0.47 -5.44
C LEU A 17 -14.19 0.78 -6.16
N MET A 18 -13.55 0.66 -7.34
CA MET A 18 -13.25 1.81 -8.17
C MET A 18 -14.53 2.54 -8.59
N ILE A 19 -15.55 1.80 -9.05
CA ILE A 19 -16.84 2.37 -9.41
C ILE A 19 -17.47 3.08 -8.20
N ILE A 20 -17.47 2.45 -7.02
CA ILE A 20 -17.96 3.08 -5.78
C ILE A 20 -17.21 4.38 -5.48
N SER A 21 -15.89 4.38 -5.64
CA SER A 21 -15.06 5.54 -5.34
C SER A 21 -15.36 6.71 -6.27
N LEU A 22 -15.55 6.44 -7.57
CA LEU A 22 -15.97 7.43 -8.57
C LEU A 22 -17.39 7.93 -8.33
N CYS A 23 -18.33 7.04 -8.02
CA CYS A 23 -19.71 7.42 -7.69
C CYS A 23 -19.75 8.31 -6.43
N LYS A 24 -18.99 7.97 -5.39
CA LYS A 24 -18.92 8.77 -4.17
C LYS A 24 -18.36 10.16 -4.47
N TYR A 25 -17.28 10.26 -5.25
CA TYR A 25 -16.75 11.55 -5.66
C TYR A 25 -17.79 12.36 -6.44
N TYR A 26 -18.48 11.75 -7.41
CA TYR A 26 -19.57 12.39 -8.16
C TYR A 26 -20.70 12.92 -7.28
N THR A 27 -21.13 12.16 -6.26
CA THR A 27 -22.19 12.63 -5.35
C THR A 27 -21.81 13.85 -4.53
N VAL A 28 -20.51 14.08 -4.31
CA VAL A 28 -20.03 15.19 -3.47
C VAL A 28 -19.64 16.40 -4.31
N THR A 29 -18.98 16.20 -5.46
CA THR A 29 -18.41 17.29 -6.27
C THR A 29 -19.20 17.58 -7.55
N GLY A 30 -20.10 16.69 -7.95
CA GLY A 30 -20.77 16.73 -9.26
C GLY A 30 -19.88 16.37 -10.45
N GLN A 31 -18.60 16.03 -10.22
CA GLN A 31 -17.64 15.63 -11.24
C GLN A 31 -17.28 14.15 -11.10
N LEU A 32 -16.97 13.46 -12.20
CA LEU A 32 -16.63 12.02 -12.15
C LEU A 32 -15.22 11.77 -11.60
N MET A 33 -14.29 12.67 -11.86
CA MET A 33 -12.87 12.56 -11.50
C MET A 33 -12.34 13.91 -11.05
N ALA A 34 -11.33 13.88 -10.19
CA ALA A 34 -10.64 15.09 -9.75
C ALA A 34 -9.83 15.72 -10.89
N PRO A 35 -9.59 17.04 -10.83
CA PRO A 35 -8.68 17.71 -11.75
C PRO A 35 -7.30 17.04 -11.79
N ILE A 36 -6.66 17.04 -12.96
CA ILE A 36 -5.33 16.40 -13.16
C ILE A 36 -4.27 17.01 -12.25
N SER A 37 -4.42 18.29 -11.88
CA SER A 37 -3.55 18.97 -10.91
C SER A 37 -3.60 18.35 -9.51
N GLU A 38 -4.70 17.70 -9.15
CA GLU A 38 -4.90 17.04 -7.85
C GLU A 38 -4.62 15.54 -7.94
N ASN A 39 -5.08 14.88 -9.02
CA ASN A 39 -4.90 13.45 -9.21
C ASN A 39 -4.58 13.09 -10.66
N ILE A 40 -3.30 12.77 -10.91
CA ILE A 40 -2.80 12.34 -12.22
C ILE A 40 -3.29 10.95 -12.65
N MET A 41 -3.85 10.14 -11.73
CA MET A 41 -4.24 8.74 -11.99
C MET A 41 -5.65 8.60 -12.58
N PHE A 42 -6.34 9.70 -12.88
CA PHE A 42 -7.73 9.76 -13.36
C PHE A 42 -8.69 9.05 -12.39
N GLY A 43 -8.91 9.67 -11.23
CA GLY A 43 -9.70 9.09 -10.14
C GLY A 43 -10.27 10.15 -9.20
N PRO A 44 -10.87 9.73 -8.08
CA PRO A 44 -11.31 10.64 -7.02
C PRO A 44 -10.11 11.29 -6.33
N ASP A 45 -10.32 12.36 -5.58
CA ASP A 45 -9.27 12.95 -4.74
C ASP A 45 -8.95 12.07 -3.50
N ALA A 46 -7.87 12.43 -2.80
CA ALA A 46 -7.45 11.71 -1.59
C ALA A 46 -8.52 11.71 -0.49
N GLY A 47 -9.33 12.76 -0.37
CA GLY A 47 -10.38 12.87 0.65
C GLY A 47 -11.40 11.74 0.57
N VAL A 48 -11.97 11.50 -0.61
CA VAL A 48 -12.91 10.38 -0.82
C VAL A 48 -12.26 9.03 -0.52
N LEU A 49 -11.01 8.82 -0.94
CA LEU A 49 -10.29 7.58 -0.68
C LEU A 49 -10.04 7.35 0.81
N ILE A 50 -9.66 8.40 1.56
CA ILE A 50 -9.50 8.34 3.01
C ILE A 50 -10.84 8.00 3.68
N GLN A 51 -11.92 8.63 3.28
CA GLN A 51 -13.24 8.30 3.81
C GLN A 51 -13.70 6.87 3.45
N LEU A 52 -13.16 6.26 2.39
CA LEU A 52 -13.46 4.86 2.01
C LEU A 52 -12.52 3.85 2.67
N GLY A 53 -11.54 4.31 3.45
CA GLY A 53 -10.65 3.43 4.22
C GLY A 53 -9.23 3.35 3.71
N ALA A 54 -8.74 4.32 2.90
CA ALA A 54 -7.32 4.41 2.54
C ALA A 54 -6.40 4.45 3.76
N ARG A 55 -5.15 4.01 3.61
CA ARG A 55 -4.16 4.12 4.69
C ARG A 55 -3.92 5.62 4.91
N PHE A 56 -4.21 6.12 6.09
CA PHE A 56 -3.95 7.52 6.45
C PHE A 56 -3.58 7.60 7.92
N LEU A 57 -2.34 8.03 8.19
CA LEU A 57 -1.71 7.92 9.50
C LEU A 57 -2.53 8.58 10.63
N PRO A 58 -3.06 9.81 10.46
CA PRO A 58 -3.84 10.48 11.51
C PRO A 58 -5.15 9.77 11.88
N CYS A 59 -5.68 8.88 11.03
CA CYS A 59 -6.86 8.08 11.39
C CYS A 59 -6.53 6.79 12.17
N MET A 60 -5.27 6.39 12.18
CA MET A 60 -4.84 5.06 12.62
C MET A 60 -4.15 5.08 13.98
N ARG A 61 -3.53 6.21 14.35
CA ARG A 61 -2.94 6.46 15.67
C ARG A 61 -2.93 7.96 15.96
N GLU A 62 -2.71 8.32 17.22
CA GLU A 62 -2.50 9.71 17.61
C GLU A 62 -1.26 10.30 16.93
N THR A 63 -1.39 11.52 16.45
CA THR A 63 -0.32 12.29 15.81
C THR A 63 -0.43 13.75 16.21
N ASN A 64 0.59 14.55 15.92
CA ASN A 64 0.56 15.99 16.19
C ASN A 64 -0.40 16.76 15.24
N TYR A 65 -1.05 16.09 14.29
CA TYR A 65 -1.99 16.68 13.33
C TYR A 65 -3.42 16.63 13.87
N THR A 66 -3.88 17.74 14.45
CA THR A 66 -5.27 17.92 14.91
C THR A 66 -6.17 18.53 13.85
N TYR A 67 -5.63 19.43 13.04
CA TYR A 67 -6.31 20.07 11.92
C TYR A 67 -5.46 19.91 10.66
N VAL A 68 -6.12 19.63 9.54
CA VAL A 68 -5.43 19.54 8.24
C VAL A 68 -6.22 20.32 7.18
N GLU A 69 -5.53 20.74 6.14
CA GLU A 69 -6.16 21.34 4.98
C GLU A 69 -7.18 20.36 4.39
N CYS A 70 -8.41 20.83 4.18
CA CYS A 70 -9.46 19.98 3.65
C CYS A 70 -9.14 19.56 2.21
N PRO A 71 -9.20 18.26 1.89
CA PRO A 71 -9.31 17.83 0.51
C PRO A 71 -10.55 18.48 -0.14
N PRO A 72 -10.54 18.77 -1.46
CA PRO A 72 -11.63 19.45 -2.14
C PRO A 72 -12.99 18.77 -2.02
N SER A 73 -13.00 17.45 -1.79
CA SER A 73 -14.22 16.67 -1.57
C SER A 73 -14.76 16.69 -0.12
N ILE A 74 -14.12 17.39 0.81
CA ILE A 74 -14.51 17.40 2.22
C ILE A 74 -14.83 18.81 2.67
N ILE A 75 -16.01 18.99 3.26
CA ILE A 75 -16.43 20.26 3.86
C ILE A 75 -15.83 20.36 5.26
N GLY A 76 -15.00 21.37 5.49
CA GLY A 76 -14.38 21.62 6.79
C GLY A 76 -15.38 22.13 7.83
N SER A 77 -15.28 21.60 9.05
CA SER A 77 -16.10 22.03 10.19
C SER A 77 -15.46 23.14 11.03
N VAL A 78 -14.15 23.39 10.87
CA VAL A 78 -13.38 24.28 11.76
C VAL A 78 -12.99 25.55 11.01
N SER A 79 -13.25 26.72 11.60
CA SER A 79 -12.84 28.00 11.02
C SER A 79 -11.37 28.30 11.28
N SER A 80 -10.70 28.98 10.34
CA SER A 80 -9.30 29.40 10.53
C SER A 80 -9.10 30.29 11.77
N LYS A 81 -10.10 31.12 12.12
CA LYS A 81 -10.08 31.95 13.33
C LYS A 81 -10.00 31.10 14.59
N THR A 82 -10.81 30.04 14.67
CA THR A 82 -10.79 29.10 15.80
C THR A 82 -9.43 28.42 15.95
N ILE A 83 -8.77 28.08 14.84
CA ILE A 83 -7.43 27.50 14.87
C ILE A 83 -6.41 28.52 15.37
N MET A 84 -6.45 29.76 14.86
CA MET A 84 -5.56 30.84 15.32
C MET A 84 -5.76 31.21 16.80
N GLU A 85 -6.96 31.03 17.34
CA GLU A 85 -7.24 31.22 18.77
C GLU A 85 -6.79 30.03 19.62
N ALA A 86 -6.83 28.81 19.08
CA ALA A 86 -6.44 27.58 19.77
C ALA A 86 -4.94 27.24 19.64
N THR A 87 -4.25 27.82 18.66
CA THR A 87 -2.85 27.54 18.34
C THR A 87 -2.11 28.84 18.04
N ASP A 88 -0.88 29.02 18.56
CA ASP A 88 -0.01 30.19 18.32
C ASP A 88 0.55 30.24 16.87
N VAL A 89 -0.30 29.99 15.88
CA VAL A 89 0.08 30.01 14.46
C VAL A 89 0.16 31.46 13.97
N PRO A 90 1.26 31.88 13.31
CA PRO A 90 1.42 33.25 12.84
C PRO A 90 0.29 33.68 11.87
N PRO A 91 -0.15 34.95 11.93
CA PRO A 91 -1.12 35.50 10.98
C PRO A 91 -0.64 35.36 9.54
N GLY A 92 -1.51 34.91 8.63
CA GLY A 92 -1.20 34.73 7.21
C GLY A 92 -0.70 33.33 6.82
N THR A 93 -0.49 32.43 7.79
CA THR A 93 -0.12 31.03 7.53
C THR A 93 -1.31 30.19 7.03
N LEU A 94 -2.51 30.46 7.56
CA LEU A 94 -3.73 29.78 7.15
C LEU A 94 -4.39 30.53 5.99
N LEU A 95 -4.31 29.94 4.79
CA LEU A 95 -4.81 30.55 3.56
C LEU A 95 -6.30 30.28 3.32
N ASN A 96 -6.83 29.19 3.85
CA ASN A 96 -8.22 28.78 3.66
C ASN A 96 -9.11 29.24 4.83
N PRO A 97 -10.38 29.61 4.58
CA PRO A 97 -11.30 30.03 5.63
C PRO A 97 -11.73 28.86 6.53
N TYR A 98 -11.70 27.63 6.01
CA TYR A 98 -12.13 26.43 6.70
C TYR A 98 -11.09 25.31 6.59
N TYR A 99 -11.00 24.52 7.66
CA TYR A 99 -10.10 23.38 7.81
C TYR A 99 -10.89 22.17 8.31
N CYS A 100 -10.30 20.99 8.11
CA CYS A 100 -10.91 19.74 8.44
C CYS A 100 -10.38 19.25 9.77
N SER A 101 -11.30 18.91 10.68
CA SER A 101 -10.98 18.12 11.86
C SER A 101 -10.65 16.68 11.43
N LEU A 102 -9.98 15.92 12.30
CA LEU A 102 -9.80 14.49 12.08
C LEU A 102 -11.13 13.76 11.88
N ARG A 103 -12.21 14.19 12.54
CA ARG A 103 -13.54 13.62 12.38
C ARG A 103 -14.09 13.78 10.95
N ASP A 104 -13.85 14.93 10.32
CA ASP A 104 -14.35 15.22 8.96
C ASP A 104 -13.73 14.27 7.93
N ILE A 105 -12.48 13.87 8.15
CA ILE A 105 -11.67 13.07 7.22
C ILE A 105 -11.73 11.58 7.56
N CYS A 106 -11.51 11.23 8.82
CA CYS A 106 -11.42 9.86 9.32
C CYS A 106 -12.78 9.20 9.54
N GLN A 107 -13.80 9.57 8.76
CA GLN A 107 -15.10 8.91 8.76
C GLN A 107 -14.95 7.37 8.75
N PHE A 108 -16.00 6.63 9.14
CA PHE A 108 -15.95 5.23 9.64
C PHE A 108 -15.69 5.12 11.15
N GLY A 109 -16.55 5.75 11.98
CA GLY A 109 -16.67 5.39 13.39
C GLY A 109 -15.76 6.13 14.38
N LEU A 110 -14.94 7.10 13.94
CA LEU A 110 -14.24 7.99 14.86
C LEU A 110 -15.23 8.97 15.50
N LYS A 111 -15.41 8.88 16.82
CA LYS A 111 -16.22 9.84 17.59
C LYS A 111 -15.39 11.05 18.02
N GLU A 112 -16.08 12.13 18.34
CA GLU A 112 -15.45 13.34 18.86
C GLU A 112 -14.76 13.06 20.21
N GLY A 113 -13.48 13.43 20.32
CA GLY A 113 -12.65 13.15 21.51
C GLY A 113 -12.10 11.72 21.61
N GLU A 114 -12.35 10.85 20.61
CA GLU A 114 -11.80 9.50 20.59
C GLU A 114 -10.39 9.47 20.00
N ILE A 115 -9.51 8.66 20.59
CA ILE A 115 -8.15 8.43 20.07
C ILE A 115 -8.25 7.63 18.76
N PRO A 116 -7.69 8.13 17.64
CA PRO A 116 -7.74 7.42 16.36
C PRO A 116 -7.13 6.02 16.44
N ASN A 117 -7.89 4.98 16.06
CA ASN A 117 -7.41 3.59 16.02
C ASN A 117 -8.10 2.75 14.93
N GLN A 118 -8.13 3.26 13.69
CA GLN A 118 -8.76 2.57 12.56
C GLN A 118 -7.84 1.50 11.96
N TRP A 119 -7.55 0.44 12.72
CA TRP A 119 -6.62 -0.64 12.35
C TRP A 119 -6.97 -1.35 11.03
N TYR A 120 -8.25 -1.39 10.64
CA TYR A 120 -8.69 -1.99 9.38
C TYR A 120 -8.11 -1.28 8.15
N ARG A 121 -7.54 -0.09 8.31
CA ARG A 121 -6.77 0.64 7.28
C ARG A 121 -5.42 0.00 6.95
N PHE A 122 -5.06 -1.13 7.57
CA PHE A 122 -4.00 -2.01 7.04
C PHE A 122 -4.50 -3.00 5.97
N ILE A 123 -5.83 -3.19 5.87
CA ILE A 123 -6.44 -4.21 5.01
C ILE A 123 -7.25 -3.57 3.88
N ILE A 124 -8.20 -2.68 4.21
CA ILE A 124 -9.11 -2.06 3.23
C ILE A 124 -8.38 -1.40 2.05
N PRO A 125 -7.25 -0.68 2.24
CA PRO A 125 -6.56 -0.03 1.13
C PRO A 125 -6.03 -0.97 0.06
N ILE A 126 -5.84 -2.26 0.37
CA ILE A 126 -5.45 -3.29 -0.62
C ILE A 126 -6.45 -3.29 -1.77
N PHE A 127 -7.73 -3.05 -1.47
CA PHE A 127 -8.80 -3.14 -2.44
C PHE A 127 -9.12 -1.83 -3.17
N LEU A 128 -8.73 -0.69 -2.59
CA LEU A 128 -8.92 0.65 -3.15
C LEU A 128 -7.81 0.99 -4.14
N HIS A 129 -8.08 1.95 -5.02
CA HIS A 129 -7.13 2.39 -6.04
C HIS A 129 -7.24 3.91 -6.24
N GLY A 130 -6.11 4.55 -6.55
CA GLY A 130 -6.03 6.01 -6.70
C GLY A 130 -6.72 6.54 -7.95
N GLY A 131 -6.96 5.69 -8.95
CA GLY A 131 -7.64 6.08 -10.19
C GLY A 131 -7.55 4.97 -11.24
N ILE A 132 -8.16 5.23 -12.41
CA ILE A 132 -8.33 4.23 -13.47
C ILE A 132 -6.96 3.73 -13.98
N LEU A 133 -5.98 4.61 -14.18
CA LEU A 133 -4.65 4.19 -14.65
C LEU A 133 -3.97 3.25 -13.65
N HIS A 134 -4.02 3.61 -12.37
CA HIS A 134 -3.44 2.79 -11.30
C HIS A 134 -4.11 1.41 -11.23
N LEU A 135 -5.44 1.36 -11.34
CA LEU A 135 -6.19 0.10 -11.41
C LEU A 135 -5.77 -0.76 -12.61
N LEU A 136 -5.68 -0.17 -13.80
CA LEU A 136 -5.34 -0.90 -15.03
C LEU A 136 -3.95 -1.55 -14.93
N PHE A 137 -2.94 -0.80 -14.46
CA PHE A 137 -1.59 -1.36 -14.29
C PHE A 137 -1.57 -2.52 -13.29
N ASN A 138 -2.17 -2.34 -12.12
CA ASN A 138 -2.23 -3.39 -11.09
C ASN A 138 -2.98 -4.64 -11.59
N LEU A 139 -4.16 -4.46 -12.18
CA LEU A 139 -4.97 -5.58 -12.66
C LEU A 139 -4.34 -6.31 -13.84
N SER A 140 -3.57 -5.61 -14.68
CA SER A 140 -2.84 -6.25 -15.79
C SER A 140 -1.84 -7.29 -15.27
N PHE A 141 -1.07 -6.94 -14.23
CA PHE A 141 -0.14 -7.85 -13.59
C PHE A 141 -0.89 -8.93 -12.78
N GLN A 142 -1.95 -8.55 -12.05
CA GLN A 142 -2.75 -9.49 -11.26
C GLN A 142 -3.36 -10.60 -12.11
N ILE A 143 -3.97 -10.26 -13.25
CA ILE A 143 -4.63 -11.24 -14.12
C ILE A 143 -3.63 -12.04 -14.94
N ARG A 144 -2.53 -11.43 -15.42
CA ARG A 144 -1.53 -12.17 -16.19
C ARG A 144 -0.69 -13.09 -15.31
N THR A 145 -0.10 -12.51 -14.28
CA THR A 145 0.87 -13.18 -13.42
C THR A 145 0.20 -13.84 -12.23
N GLY A 146 -0.60 -13.09 -11.48
CA GLY A 146 -1.26 -13.60 -10.28
C GLY A 146 -2.17 -14.79 -10.55
N ALA A 147 -2.99 -14.73 -11.62
CA ALA A 147 -3.85 -15.84 -11.99
C ALA A 147 -3.05 -17.08 -12.44
N GLN A 148 -1.91 -16.90 -13.12
CA GLN A 148 -1.04 -18.02 -13.48
C GLN A 148 -0.44 -18.66 -12.22
N MET A 149 0.08 -17.86 -11.30
CA MET A 149 0.60 -18.36 -10.02
C MET A 149 -0.46 -19.08 -9.19
N GLU A 150 -1.71 -18.63 -9.21
CA GLU A 150 -2.81 -19.33 -8.53
C GLU A 150 -3.11 -20.69 -9.16
N LYS A 151 -3.01 -20.82 -10.48
CA LYS A 151 -3.17 -22.11 -11.18
C LYS A 151 -2.08 -23.10 -10.80
N ASP A 152 -0.84 -22.59 -10.63
CA ASP A 152 0.36 -23.39 -10.39
C ASP A 152 0.51 -23.78 -8.92
N PHE A 153 0.30 -22.83 -8.01
CA PHE A 153 0.54 -23.04 -6.57
C PHE A 153 -0.75 -23.27 -5.77
N GLY A 154 -1.91 -22.92 -6.31
CA GLY A 154 -3.21 -23.14 -5.68
C GLY A 154 -3.73 -21.94 -4.88
N THR A 155 -5.06 -21.83 -4.83
CA THR A 155 -5.82 -20.68 -4.32
C THR A 155 -5.46 -20.25 -2.90
N TRP A 156 -5.46 -21.17 -1.93
CA TRP A 156 -5.28 -20.78 -0.53
C TRP A 156 -3.87 -20.25 -0.23
N ARG A 157 -2.83 -20.77 -0.90
CA ARG A 157 -1.44 -20.33 -0.72
C ARG A 157 -1.26 -18.91 -1.25
N ILE A 158 -1.75 -18.68 -2.46
CA ILE A 158 -1.69 -17.37 -3.10
C ILE A 158 -2.53 -16.34 -2.34
N MET A 159 -3.69 -16.72 -1.82
CA MET A 159 -4.51 -15.86 -0.96
C MET A 159 -3.72 -15.40 0.28
N ILE A 160 -3.07 -16.32 1.01
CA ILE A 160 -2.29 -15.96 2.20
C ILE A 160 -1.10 -15.06 1.83
N ILE A 161 -0.33 -15.41 0.80
CA ILE A 161 0.82 -14.61 0.34
C ILE A 161 0.37 -13.21 -0.06
N TYR A 162 -0.71 -13.10 -0.84
CA TYR A 162 -1.25 -11.83 -1.33
C TYR A 162 -1.70 -10.94 -0.17
N MET A 163 -2.51 -11.48 0.75
CA MET A 163 -3.03 -10.72 1.88
C MET A 163 -1.94 -10.35 2.87
N ALA A 164 -1.04 -11.29 3.23
CA ALA A 164 0.06 -11.02 4.15
C ALA A 164 1.00 -9.93 3.60
N SER A 165 1.34 -10.00 2.30
CA SER A 165 2.20 -9.01 1.65
C SER A 165 1.55 -7.63 1.60
N GLY A 166 0.25 -7.54 1.32
CA GLY A 166 -0.49 -6.27 1.33
C GLY A 166 -0.57 -5.65 2.72
N ILE A 167 -0.94 -6.45 3.73
CA ILE A 167 -1.08 -5.99 5.12
C ILE A 167 0.25 -5.52 5.68
N PHE A 168 1.31 -6.33 5.52
CA PHE A 168 2.63 -5.95 5.98
C PHE A 168 3.16 -4.73 5.21
N GLY A 169 2.93 -4.67 3.90
CA GLY A 169 3.28 -3.51 3.08
C GLY A 169 2.66 -2.23 3.64
N PHE A 170 1.35 -2.21 3.89
CA PHE A 170 0.71 -1.04 4.48
C PHE A 170 1.17 -0.74 5.91
N ALA A 171 1.45 -1.76 6.74
CA ALA A 171 1.99 -1.54 8.08
C ALA A 171 3.40 -0.92 8.05
N PHE A 172 4.23 -1.39 7.13
CA PHE A 172 5.58 -0.86 6.93
C PHE A 172 5.53 0.55 6.36
N GLY A 173 4.70 0.80 5.34
CA GLY A 173 4.45 2.14 4.81
C GLY A 173 3.89 3.09 5.85
N ALA A 174 2.93 2.67 6.68
CA ALA A 174 2.39 3.50 7.76
C ALA A 174 3.44 3.94 8.79
N SER A 175 4.52 3.16 8.93
CA SER A 175 5.60 3.45 9.88
C SER A 175 6.64 4.45 9.33
N TYR A 176 6.71 4.67 8.00
CA TYR A 176 7.81 5.41 7.37
C TYR A 176 7.40 6.40 6.26
N SER A 177 6.19 6.29 5.70
CA SER A 177 5.73 7.06 4.52
C SER A 177 5.15 8.45 4.84
N GLY A 178 5.29 8.94 6.07
CA GLY A 178 4.75 10.23 6.51
C GLY A 178 3.21 10.29 6.53
N VAL A 179 2.66 11.50 6.44
CA VAL A 179 1.21 11.78 6.54
C VAL A 179 0.51 11.70 5.16
N SER A 180 1.11 11.01 4.20
CA SER A 180 0.49 10.73 2.92
C SER A 180 -0.57 9.63 3.02
N SER A 181 -1.67 9.75 2.25
CA SER A 181 -2.62 8.65 2.08
C SER A 181 -2.12 7.62 1.06
N SER A 182 -2.41 6.34 1.27
CA SER A 182 -1.99 5.26 0.36
C SER A 182 -3.08 4.21 0.12
N VAL A 183 -3.15 3.70 -1.11
CA VAL A 183 -4.11 2.70 -1.60
C VAL A 183 -3.45 1.83 -2.68
N GLY A 184 -4.06 0.68 -2.97
CA GLY A 184 -3.68 -0.19 -4.08
C GLY A 184 -3.21 -1.56 -3.61
N CYS A 185 -3.43 -2.56 -4.44
CA CYS A 185 -2.93 -3.91 -4.18
C CYS A 185 -1.45 -4.09 -4.53
N SER A 186 -0.74 -3.03 -4.92
CA SER A 186 0.63 -3.11 -5.43
C SER A 186 1.59 -3.77 -4.43
N GLY A 187 1.47 -3.52 -3.12
CA GLY A 187 2.22 -4.28 -2.10
C GLY A 187 2.03 -5.80 -2.17
N SER A 188 0.78 -6.25 -2.38
CA SER A 188 0.47 -7.67 -2.64
C SER A 188 1.10 -8.19 -3.93
N LEU A 189 1.09 -7.37 -5.00
CA LEU A 189 1.68 -7.73 -6.29
C LEU A 189 3.21 -7.82 -6.24
N TYR A 190 3.88 -6.94 -5.48
CA TYR A 190 5.30 -7.07 -5.19
C TYR A 190 5.61 -8.35 -4.40
N GLY A 191 4.70 -8.79 -3.52
CA GLY A 191 4.79 -10.09 -2.87
C GLY A 191 4.73 -11.28 -3.85
N LEU A 192 3.86 -11.19 -4.87
CA LEU A 192 3.82 -12.18 -5.96
C LEU A 192 5.08 -12.12 -6.84
N MET A 193 5.61 -10.92 -7.10
CA MET A 193 6.85 -10.74 -7.84
C MET A 193 8.06 -11.35 -7.10
N ALA A 194 8.11 -11.21 -5.77
CA ALA A 194 9.06 -11.92 -4.92
C ALA A 194 8.92 -13.45 -5.03
N CYS A 195 7.68 -13.96 -5.06
CA CYS A 195 7.42 -15.38 -5.23
C CYS A 195 7.85 -15.90 -6.61
N LEU A 196 7.72 -15.10 -7.69
CA LEU A 196 8.30 -15.44 -9.00
C LEU A 196 9.83 -15.53 -8.95
N LEU A 197 10.48 -14.58 -8.27
CA LEU A 197 11.94 -14.59 -8.12
C LEU A 197 12.37 -15.84 -7.33
N LEU A 198 11.61 -16.17 -6.30
CA LEU A 198 11.85 -17.36 -5.50
C LEU A 198 11.69 -18.65 -6.33
N ASP A 199 10.65 -18.73 -7.16
CA ASP A 199 10.42 -19.86 -8.06
C ASP A 199 11.55 -20.02 -9.08
N LEU A 200 12.02 -18.92 -9.69
CA LEU A 200 13.19 -18.89 -10.57
C LEU A 200 14.44 -19.46 -9.88
N ILE A 201 14.72 -19.03 -8.64
CA ILE A 201 15.88 -19.50 -7.86
C ILE A 201 15.74 -20.98 -7.50
N GLN A 202 14.55 -21.45 -7.15
CA GLN A 202 14.31 -22.85 -6.77
C GLN A 202 14.30 -23.79 -7.98
N SER A 203 13.89 -23.28 -9.13
CA SER A 203 13.83 -24.00 -10.41
C SER A 203 15.09 -23.78 -11.26
N TRP A 204 16.16 -23.23 -10.70
CA TRP A 204 17.39 -22.82 -11.41
C TRP A 204 17.99 -23.90 -12.31
N ARG A 205 17.92 -25.18 -11.89
CA ARG A 205 18.46 -26.32 -12.65
C ARG A 205 17.59 -26.74 -13.83
N LEU A 206 16.34 -26.31 -13.88
CA LEU A 206 15.37 -26.68 -14.93
C LEU A 206 15.25 -25.61 -16.01
N ILE A 207 15.72 -24.40 -15.72
CA ILE A 207 15.63 -23.26 -16.63
C ILE A 207 16.85 -23.27 -17.54
N ILE A 208 16.62 -23.09 -18.84
CA ILE A 208 17.67 -23.17 -19.87
C ILE A 208 18.68 -22.03 -19.69
N GLU A 209 18.22 -20.80 -19.44
CA GLU A 209 19.07 -19.60 -19.31
C GLU A 209 18.77 -18.81 -18.02
N PRO A 210 19.04 -19.38 -16.83
CA PRO A 210 18.54 -18.86 -15.57
C PRO A 210 19.12 -17.48 -15.22
N TRP A 211 20.37 -17.21 -15.60
CA TRP A 211 20.98 -15.89 -15.43
C TRP A 211 20.30 -14.80 -16.26
N LYS A 212 19.87 -15.10 -17.49
CA LYS A 212 19.16 -14.13 -18.33
C LYS A 212 17.79 -13.81 -17.74
N GLU A 213 17.07 -14.82 -17.26
CA GLU A 213 15.78 -14.62 -16.59
C GLU A 213 15.94 -13.84 -15.27
N LEU A 214 17.01 -14.13 -14.50
CA LEU A 214 17.31 -13.38 -13.28
C LEU A 214 17.57 -11.90 -13.57
N ILE A 215 18.41 -11.59 -14.57
CA ILE A 215 18.71 -10.21 -14.95
C ILE A 215 17.43 -9.49 -15.40
N LYS A 216 16.58 -10.12 -16.22
CA LYS A 216 15.29 -9.55 -16.63
C LYS A 216 14.40 -9.23 -15.43
N MET A 217 14.30 -10.16 -14.48
CA MET A 217 13.51 -9.96 -13.26
C MET A 217 14.06 -8.83 -12.40
N LEU A 218 15.38 -8.77 -12.19
CA LEU A 218 16.02 -7.71 -11.41
C LEU A 218 15.84 -6.33 -12.05
N ILE A 219 15.99 -6.22 -13.38
CA ILE A 219 15.72 -4.98 -14.12
C ILE A 219 14.27 -4.55 -13.92
N LEU A 220 13.32 -5.48 -14.03
CA LEU A 220 11.90 -5.19 -13.83
C LEU A 220 11.59 -4.72 -12.40
N ILE A 221 12.17 -5.37 -11.38
CA ILE A 221 12.02 -4.97 -9.97
C ILE A 221 12.59 -3.57 -9.74
N ILE A 222 13.82 -3.31 -10.21
CA ILE A 222 14.49 -2.01 -10.03
C ILE A 222 13.72 -0.90 -10.76
N PHE A 223 13.31 -1.14 -12.00
CA PHE A 223 12.54 -0.19 -12.78
C PHE A 223 11.18 0.11 -12.12
N SER A 224 10.50 -0.92 -11.61
CA SER A 224 9.23 -0.78 -10.92
C SER A 224 9.36 0.04 -9.63
N LEU A 225 10.41 -0.18 -8.82
CA LEU A 225 10.70 0.64 -7.63
C LEU A 225 11.10 2.08 -8.01
N GLY A 226 11.78 2.25 -9.14
CA GLY A 226 12.11 3.56 -9.70
C GLY A 226 10.87 4.37 -10.10
N ILE A 227 9.87 3.73 -10.71
CA ILE A 227 8.56 4.35 -10.97
C ILE A 227 7.88 4.76 -9.65
N GLY A 228 8.06 3.97 -8.59
CA GLY A 228 7.48 4.29 -7.29
C GLY A 228 8.07 5.50 -6.57
N LEU A 229 9.09 6.16 -7.15
CA LEU A 229 9.59 7.47 -6.71
C LEU A 229 8.72 8.64 -7.23
N ILE A 230 7.70 8.36 -8.05
CA ILE A 230 6.69 9.32 -8.46
C ILE A 230 5.72 9.56 -7.29
N PRO A 231 5.21 10.80 -7.11
CA PRO A 231 4.27 11.12 -6.03
C PRO A 231 3.04 10.20 -6.05
N TYR A 232 2.45 9.99 -4.88
CA TYR A 232 1.27 9.13 -4.65
C TYR A 232 1.53 7.62 -4.74
N ILE A 233 2.79 7.20 -4.89
CA ILE A 233 3.19 5.79 -4.79
C ILE A 233 3.93 5.56 -3.46
N ASP A 234 3.69 4.40 -2.84
CA ASP A 234 4.20 4.03 -1.52
C ASP A 234 5.25 2.93 -1.68
N ASN A 235 6.50 3.33 -1.88
CA ASN A 235 7.64 2.43 -2.07
C ASN A 235 7.94 1.61 -0.82
N PHE A 236 7.68 2.14 0.38
CA PHE A 236 7.75 1.32 1.59
C PHE A 236 6.74 0.17 1.53
N ALA A 237 5.51 0.42 1.09
CA ALA A 237 4.54 -0.65 0.93
C ALA A 237 4.99 -1.71 -0.10
N HIS A 238 5.67 -1.30 -1.17
CA HIS A 238 6.23 -2.21 -2.16
C HIS A 238 7.37 -3.06 -1.59
N ILE A 239 8.32 -2.43 -0.89
CA ILE A 239 9.45 -3.11 -0.25
C ILE A 239 8.96 -4.09 0.81
N GLY A 240 8.04 -3.65 1.68
CA GLY A 240 7.45 -4.48 2.73
C GLY A 240 6.68 -5.68 2.15
N GLY A 241 5.93 -5.45 1.07
CA GLY A 241 5.24 -6.49 0.32
C GLY A 241 6.20 -7.49 -0.30
N PHE A 242 7.29 -7.04 -0.91
CA PHE A 242 8.32 -7.90 -1.51
C PHE A 242 9.02 -8.78 -0.45
N ILE A 243 9.45 -8.19 0.66
CA ILE A 243 10.10 -8.93 1.77
C ILE A 243 9.15 -10.01 2.31
N THR A 244 7.89 -9.64 2.56
CA THR A 244 6.89 -10.57 3.08
C THR A 244 6.55 -11.66 2.06
N GLY A 245 6.49 -11.33 0.77
CA GLY A 245 6.30 -12.29 -0.31
C GLY A 245 7.43 -13.31 -0.40
N LEU A 246 8.70 -12.89 -0.25
CA LEU A 246 9.83 -13.83 -0.22
C LEU A 246 9.71 -14.82 0.93
N LEU A 247 9.42 -14.32 2.13
CA LEU A 247 9.31 -15.15 3.33
C LEU A 247 8.09 -16.07 3.29
N THR A 248 6.92 -15.53 2.94
CA THR A 248 5.68 -16.33 2.84
C THR A 248 5.72 -17.28 1.65
N GLY A 249 6.39 -16.94 0.55
CA GLY A 249 6.70 -17.85 -0.55
C GLY A 249 7.56 -19.03 -0.09
N LEU A 250 8.61 -18.78 0.72
CA LEU A 250 9.41 -19.85 1.33
C LEU A 250 8.59 -20.78 2.25
N ILE A 251 7.54 -20.26 2.88
CA ILE A 251 6.65 -21.03 3.75
C ILE A 251 5.65 -21.85 2.95
N PHE A 252 4.93 -21.23 2.02
CA PHE A 252 3.74 -21.82 1.41
C PHE A 252 3.99 -22.44 0.03
N MET A 253 4.91 -21.90 -0.78
CA MET A 253 5.09 -22.40 -2.14
C MET A 253 5.72 -23.80 -2.18
N PRO A 254 5.18 -24.70 -3.02
CA PRO A 254 5.79 -25.99 -3.28
C PRO A 254 7.12 -25.79 -4.02
N THR A 255 8.07 -26.70 -3.78
CA THR A 255 9.42 -26.62 -4.36
C THR A 255 9.83 -27.96 -4.92
N ILE A 256 10.57 -27.94 -6.02
CA ILE A 256 11.10 -29.16 -6.64
C ILE A 256 12.31 -29.64 -5.84
N ILE A 257 12.25 -30.89 -5.39
CA ILE A 257 13.26 -31.49 -4.50
C ILE A 257 14.04 -32.54 -5.29
N PHE A 258 15.35 -32.32 -5.46
CA PHE A 258 16.23 -33.26 -6.18
C PHE A 258 16.95 -34.24 -5.24
N SER A 259 17.13 -33.88 -3.97
CA SER A 259 17.86 -34.71 -3.00
C SER A 259 17.32 -34.58 -1.57
N LYS A 260 17.69 -35.52 -0.69
CA LYS A 260 17.41 -35.43 0.75
C LYS A 260 18.04 -34.18 1.39
N LYS A 261 19.18 -33.70 0.86
CA LYS A 261 19.82 -32.46 1.32
C LYS A 261 18.96 -31.25 0.96
N ASP A 262 18.42 -31.19 -0.25
CA ASP A 262 17.54 -30.10 -0.70
C ASP A 262 16.25 -30.04 0.14
N LEU A 263 15.68 -31.20 0.47
CA LEU A 263 14.54 -31.28 1.38
C LEU A 263 14.87 -30.72 2.78
N LYS A 264 16.05 -31.07 3.33
CA LYS A 264 16.51 -30.56 4.63
C LYS A 264 16.70 -29.04 4.59
N ILE A 265 17.34 -28.52 3.55
CA ILE A 265 17.54 -27.08 3.36
C ILE A 265 16.19 -26.35 3.25
N LYS A 266 15.26 -26.85 2.41
CA LYS A 266 13.92 -26.25 2.28
C LYS A 266 13.18 -26.23 3.61
N ARG A 267 13.21 -27.31 4.40
CA ARG A 267 12.58 -27.35 5.73
C ARG A 267 13.22 -26.35 6.70
N MET A 268 14.54 -26.23 6.71
CA MET A 268 15.24 -25.24 7.53
C MET A 268 14.87 -23.81 7.13
N LEU A 269 14.85 -23.50 5.83
CA LEU A 269 14.45 -22.19 5.32
C LEU A 269 12.99 -21.87 5.62
N MET A 270 12.09 -22.85 5.50
CA MET A 270 10.68 -22.71 5.86
C MET A 270 10.52 -22.38 7.35
N ILE A 271 11.15 -23.15 8.24
CA ILE A 271 11.09 -22.91 9.70
C ILE A 271 11.66 -21.54 10.05
N ALA A 272 12.83 -21.19 9.51
CA ALA A 272 13.43 -19.87 9.72
C ALA A 272 12.50 -18.75 9.21
N SER A 273 11.88 -18.92 8.05
CA SER A 273 10.96 -17.94 7.48
C SER A 273 9.71 -17.75 8.34
N ILE A 274 9.19 -18.78 8.99
CA ILE A 274 8.06 -18.65 9.93
C ILE A 274 8.45 -17.74 11.10
N PHE A 275 9.60 -17.98 11.72
CA PHE A 275 10.09 -17.16 12.83
C PHE A 275 10.37 -15.72 12.40
N ILE A 276 11.05 -15.52 11.27
CA ILE A 276 11.37 -14.19 10.74
C ILE A 276 10.10 -13.43 10.36
N THR A 277 9.14 -14.08 9.69
CA THR A 277 7.86 -13.44 9.34
C THR A 277 7.10 -13.01 10.59
N THR A 278 6.99 -13.91 11.58
CA THR A 278 6.31 -13.60 12.84
C THR A 278 6.98 -12.44 13.56
N PHE A 279 8.31 -12.46 13.65
CA PHE A 279 9.09 -11.37 14.22
C PHE A 279 8.84 -10.05 13.50
N ASN A 280 8.89 -10.04 12.16
CA ASN A 280 8.68 -8.84 11.36
C ASN A 280 7.28 -8.25 11.59
N PHE A 281 6.23 -9.07 11.59
CA PHE A 281 4.86 -8.61 11.86
C PHE A 281 4.73 -8.00 13.26
N ILE A 282 5.29 -8.65 14.29
CA ILE A 282 5.29 -8.10 15.65
C ILE A 282 6.07 -6.79 15.69
N TRP A 283 7.25 -6.75 15.06
CA TRP A 283 8.12 -5.59 15.04
C TRP A 283 7.45 -4.40 14.35
N VAL A 284 6.87 -4.58 13.15
CA VAL A 284 6.28 -3.47 12.39
C VAL A 284 5.07 -2.87 13.10
N PHE A 285 4.21 -3.70 13.72
CA PHE A 285 3.08 -3.18 14.48
C PHE A 285 3.52 -2.51 15.78
N ARG A 286 4.53 -3.04 16.49
CA ARG A 286 5.09 -2.36 17.66
C ARG A 286 5.73 -1.03 17.27
N GLN A 287 6.48 -1.01 16.18
CA GLN A 287 7.08 0.21 15.62
C GLN A 287 5.98 1.23 15.30
N PHE A 288 4.89 0.80 14.65
CA PHE A 288 3.76 1.65 14.33
C PHE A 288 3.02 2.20 15.57
N TYR A 289 2.78 1.41 16.62
CA TYR A 289 1.98 1.88 17.76
C TYR A 289 2.79 2.53 18.89
N VAL A 290 4.08 2.20 19.02
CA VAL A 290 4.91 2.62 20.17
C VAL A 290 5.96 3.65 19.78
N SER A 291 6.46 3.62 18.54
CA SER A 291 7.58 4.47 18.14
C SER A 291 7.12 5.75 17.45
N ASN A 292 7.62 6.88 17.96
CA ASN A 292 7.55 8.20 17.31
C ASN A 292 8.83 8.51 16.54
N SER A 293 9.61 7.51 16.14
CA SER A 293 10.87 7.76 15.44
C SER A 293 10.61 8.30 14.03
N GLU A 294 10.86 9.59 13.86
CA GLU A 294 10.89 10.25 12.55
C GLU A 294 12.20 9.90 11.82
N CYS A 295 12.08 9.28 10.65
CA CYS A 295 13.23 8.96 9.81
C CYS A 295 13.48 10.09 8.81
N ARG A 296 14.49 10.93 9.08
CA ARG A 296 14.80 12.14 8.31
C ARG A 296 15.14 11.94 6.82
N TRP A 297 15.45 10.72 6.39
CA TRP A 297 15.80 10.42 4.99
C TRP A 297 14.80 9.48 4.31
N CYS A 298 13.83 8.94 5.07
CA CYS A 298 12.90 7.94 4.57
C CYS A 298 11.96 8.50 3.50
N HIS A 299 11.65 9.79 3.54
CA HIS A 299 10.79 10.43 2.53
C HIS A 299 11.37 10.31 1.11
N TYR A 300 12.69 10.31 0.96
CA TYR A 300 13.37 10.13 -0.34
C TYR A 300 13.16 8.74 -0.95
N LEU A 301 12.79 7.74 -0.16
CA LEU A 301 12.44 6.41 -0.69
C LEU A 301 11.07 6.40 -1.37
N ASN A 302 10.15 7.30 -1.00
CA ASN A 302 8.85 7.44 -1.65
C ASN A 302 8.83 8.52 -2.73
N CYS A 303 9.60 9.59 -2.58
CA CYS A 303 9.58 10.69 -3.52
C CYS A 303 10.91 11.41 -3.57
N VAL A 304 11.48 11.54 -4.77
CA VAL A 304 12.69 12.34 -5.00
C VAL A 304 12.26 13.75 -5.44
N PRO A 305 12.75 14.83 -4.80
CA PRO A 305 12.35 16.19 -5.15
C PRO A 305 13.02 16.62 -6.47
N ILE A 306 12.36 16.32 -7.59
CA ILE A 306 12.83 16.69 -8.95
C ILE A 306 12.49 18.16 -9.25
N LYS A 307 11.40 18.69 -8.69
CA LYS A 307 10.94 20.07 -8.85
C LYS A 307 10.35 20.57 -7.52
N GLU A 308 10.37 21.89 -7.32
CA GLU A 308 9.70 22.54 -6.19
C GLU A 308 8.22 22.14 -6.11
N GLY A 309 7.78 21.69 -4.93
CA GLY A 309 6.42 21.21 -4.68
C GLY A 309 6.12 19.78 -5.15
N TRP A 310 7.06 19.06 -5.77
CA TRP A 310 6.84 17.69 -6.29
C TRP A 310 6.56 16.67 -5.18
N CYS A 311 7.24 16.80 -4.03
CA CYS A 311 7.10 15.88 -2.89
C CYS A 311 6.38 16.49 -1.69
N LYS A 312 5.61 17.58 -1.87
CA LYS A 312 4.97 18.35 -0.78
C LYS A 312 4.13 17.51 0.19
N ASN A 313 3.62 16.35 -0.24
CA ASN A 313 2.82 15.43 0.58
C ASN A 313 3.66 14.50 1.49
N TYR A 314 4.99 14.54 1.39
CA TYR A 314 5.94 13.71 2.14
C TYR A 314 6.93 14.53 2.99
N GLU A 315 6.83 15.86 2.95
CA GLU A 315 7.56 16.84 3.78
C GLU A 315 6.73 17.23 5.01
#